data_AF-A0A933ZEZ2-F1
#
_entry.id   AF-A0A933ZEZ2-F1
#
_cell.length_a   1.000
_cell.length_b   1.000
_cell.length_c   1.000
_cell.angle_alpha   90.00
_cell.angle_beta   90.00
_cell.angle_gamma   90.00
#
_symmetry.space_group_name_H-M   'P 1'
#
loop_
_entity.id
_entity.type
_entity.pdbx_description
1 polymer ?
#
loop_
_entity_poly.entity_id
_entity_poly.type
_entity_poly.pdbx_seq_one_letter_code
_entity_poly.pdbx_strand_id
1 'polypeptide(L)'
;MKHLLALVPLMLALAACSAAGDQGAPGGEGPSTTTSKGNKSDDPNESSGSAGHSNDSLPVGDAPASGADACGDGLDDDGNDKVDDGCPCVPGKTQPCFAGNPKLAGVGPCVKGTQQCIASQNKEFNTGTWGDCKGSGSASQESCNGVDDDCNGVVDDGCECHDGQVQDCTTACGSGTQSCAGGKWSDCDGPQPNQNGNCAVVITQNLSVNGDCVCAPPCPAETPYVIGCNILMDGGNANGCVALAGPGRLYFQEGVHCFDGYVSGTVTCSSEPGEPLSAANCPINKPNPIYAQQPSGCPEIATGQPDWSCYF
;
A
#
# COMPACT_ATOMS: atom_id res chain seq x y z
N MET A 1 28.06 50.10 43.23
CA MET A 1 27.18 49.84 44.38
C MET A 1 25.85 49.32 43.86
N LYS A 2 25.46 48.10 44.28
CA LYS A 2 24.12 47.46 44.21
C LYS A 2 23.58 47.16 42.79
N HIS A 3 23.68 45.90 42.36
CA HIS A 3 22.58 44.90 42.25
C HIS A 3 21.58 45.26 41.13
N LEU A 4 21.29 44.39 40.16
CA LEU A 4 20.40 43.25 40.37
C LEU A 4 20.43 42.30 39.15
N LEU A 5 20.58 41.00 39.41
CA LEU A 5 20.27 39.91 38.48
C LEU A 5 18.76 39.91 38.18
N ALA A 6 18.38 39.85 36.89
CA ALA A 6 17.01 39.54 36.49
C ALA A 6 16.92 38.05 36.12
N LEU A 7 16.29 37.28 37.02
CA LEU A 7 15.82 35.91 36.77
C LEU A 7 14.57 35.97 35.88
N VAL A 8 14.57 35.22 34.78
CA VAL A 8 13.38 34.96 33.95
C VAL A 8 12.69 33.71 34.48
N PRO A 9 11.43 33.76 34.95
CA PRO A 9 10.69 32.55 35.29
C PRO A 9 10.06 31.92 34.04
N LEU A 10 10.38 30.64 33.85
CA LEU A 10 9.77 29.69 32.93
C LEU A 10 8.31 29.44 33.36
N MET A 11 7.34 29.98 32.62
CA MET A 11 5.92 29.61 32.80
C MET A 11 5.61 28.33 32.02
N LEU A 12 5.39 27.25 32.77
CA LEU A 12 4.81 25.99 32.31
C LEU A 12 3.28 26.13 32.36
N ALA A 13 2.63 26.25 31.21
CA ALA A 13 1.17 26.24 31.12
C ALA A 13 0.70 24.79 30.85
N LEU A 14 0.23 24.10 31.90
CA LEU A 14 -0.65 22.94 31.74
C LEU A 14 -2.08 23.46 31.46
N ALA A 15 -2.57 23.23 30.25
CA ALA A 15 -3.99 23.34 29.95
C ALA A 15 -4.65 21.97 30.17
N ALA A 16 -5.37 21.84 31.28
CA ALA A 16 -6.36 20.78 31.47
C ALA A 16 -7.69 21.26 30.87
N CYS A 17 -8.25 20.48 29.95
CA CYS A 17 -9.64 20.62 29.52
C CYS A 17 -10.38 19.35 29.95
N SER A 18 -11.43 19.52 30.75
CA SER A 18 -12.38 18.48 31.16
C SER A 18 -13.79 18.92 30.79
N ALA A 19 -14.62 17.90 30.57
CA ALA A 19 -16.09 17.87 30.45
C ALA A 19 -16.65 18.13 29.04
N ALA A 20 -17.73 17.50 28.58
CA ALA A 20 -18.57 16.35 28.96
C ALA A 20 -19.74 16.32 27.94
N GLY A 21 -20.42 15.17 27.79
CA GLY A 21 -21.77 15.05 27.18
C GLY A 21 -21.78 14.45 25.77
N ASP A 22 -22.21 13.21 25.48
CA ASP A 22 -23.42 12.44 25.82
C ASP A 22 -24.61 12.68 24.84
N GLN A 23 -24.86 11.64 24.03
CA GLN A 23 -26.10 11.13 23.38
C GLN A 23 -26.69 11.80 22.12
N GLY A 24 -27.13 10.92 21.21
CA GLY A 24 -28.35 11.15 20.43
C GLY A 24 -28.38 10.52 19.05
N ALA A 25 -28.67 9.22 18.97
CA ALA A 25 -29.20 8.60 17.74
C ALA A 25 -30.71 8.89 17.63
N PRO A 26 -31.26 9.11 16.43
CA PRO A 26 -32.67 8.90 16.19
C PRO A 26 -32.90 7.76 15.19
N GLY A 27 -33.64 6.75 15.65
CA GLY A 27 -34.42 5.86 14.80
C GLY A 27 -35.86 6.38 14.64
N GLY A 28 -36.54 5.84 13.62
CA GLY A 28 -37.96 6.07 13.32
C GLY A 28 -38.16 6.64 11.92
N GLU A 29 -39.16 6.29 11.12
CA GLU A 29 -40.32 5.40 11.19
C GLU A 29 -40.77 5.18 9.73
N GLY A 30 -41.47 4.09 9.43
CA GLY A 30 -42.21 3.95 8.17
C GLY A 30 -43.35 4.97 8.05
N PRO A 31 -43.99 5.07 6.87
CA PRO A 31 -45.34 4.53 6.85
C PRO A 31 -45.72 3.79 5.56
N SER A 32 -46.60 2.83 5.78
CA SER A 32 -47.43 2.15 4.78
C SER A 32 -48.58 3.07 4.34
N THR A 33 -48.85 3.17 3.03
CA THR A 33 -50.21 3.43 2.53
C THR A 33 -50.48 2.66 1.23
N THR A 34 -51.57 1.91 1.28
CA THR A 34 -52.28 1.17 0.24
C THR A 34 -53.04 2.09 -0.73
N THR A 35 -53.36 1.58 -1.93
CA THR A 35 -54.63 1.69 -2.73
C THR A 35 -54.30 1.72 -4.24
N SER A 36 -54.95 1.08 -5.23
CA SER A 36 -55.91 -0.02 -5.39
C SER A 36 -56.20 -0.19 -6.91
N LYS A 37 -56.52 -1.43 -7.35
CA LYS A 37 -57.36 -1.84 -8.53
C LYS A 37 -56.81 -1.56 -9.95
N GLY A 38 -56.98 -2.39 -10.99
CA GLY A 38 -57.67 -3.66 -11.33
C GLY A 38 -57.21 -4.00 -12.78
N ASN A 39 -57.13 -5.22 -13.31
CA ASN A 39 -58.10 -6.26 -13.74
C ASN A 39 -57.22 -7.45 -14.15
N LYS A 40 -57.40 -8.73 -13.81
CA LYS A 40 -58.46 -9.73 -14.07
C LYS A 40 -58.90 -9.91 -15.53
N SER A 41 -58.45 -11.02 -16.12
CA SER A 41 -59.20 -12.00 -16.97
C SER A 41 -58.31 -13.26 -17.10
N ASP A 42 -58.59 -14.39 -16.44
CA ASP A 42 -59.52 -15.50 -16.79
C ASP A 42 -58.94 -16.39 -17.93
N ASP A 43 -58.26 -17.52 -17.61
CA ASP A 43 -58.72 -18.95 -17.66
C ASP A 43 -58.28 -19.68 -18.97
N PRO A 44 -58.30 -21.04 -19.14
CA PRO A 44 -58.34 -22.19 -18.19
C PRO A 44 -57.23 -23.27 -18.47
N ASN A 45 -56.81 -24.15 -17.53
CA ASN A 45 -57.36 -25.50 -17.17
C ASN A 45 -57.37 -26.52 -18.36
N GLU A 46 -56.93 -27.79 -18.33
CA GLU A 46 -56.87 -28.91 -17.35
C GLU A 46 -55.84 -29.98 -17.84
N SER A 47 -55.11 -30.69 -16.95
CA SER A 47 -55.40 -32.04 -16.37
C SER A 47 -55.38 -33.19 -17.42
N SER A 48 -54.70 -34.33 -17.30
CA SER A 48 -54.54 -35.35 -16.23
C SER A 48 -53.64 -36.48 -16.81
N GLY A 49 -53.03 -37.45 -16.12
CA GLY A 49 -53.28 -37.98 -14.79
C GLY A 49 -52.24 -39.04 -14.33
N SER A 50 -52.46 -39.43 -13.07
CA SER A 50 -51.68 -40.21 -12.10
C SER A 50 -51.35 -41.68 -12.37
N ALA A 51 -50.25 -42.13 -11.76
CA ALA A 51 -50.17 -43.15 -10.70
C ALA A 51 -48.81 -42.96 -9.98
N GLY A 52 -48.61 -42.96 -8.66
CA GLY A 52 -49.34 -43.43 -7.48
C GLY A 52 -48.36 -44.26 -6.62
N HIS A 53 -48.28 -43.97 -5.30
CA HIS A 53 -47.48 -44.64 -4.22
C HIS A 53 -46.01 -44.17 -4.08
N SER A 54 -45.47 -43.76 -2.93
CA SER A 54 -45.97 -43.55 -1.57
C SER A 54 -45.10 -42.47 -0.91
N ASN A 55 -45.74 -41.66 -0.09
CA ASN A 55 -45.19 -40.89 1.02
C ASN A 55 -43.99 -41.56 1.72
N ASP A 56 -42.79 -41.03 1.46
CA ASP A 56 -41.71 -40.99 2.44
C ASP A 56 -41.12 -39.58 2.40
N SER A 57 -41.45 -38.80 3.43
CA SER A 57 -40.72 -37.58 3.75
C SER A 57 -39.27 -37.98 3.96
N LEU A 58 -38.41 -37.73 2.98
CA LEU A 58 -36.97 -37.76 3.21
C LEU A 58 -36.66 -36.59 4.15
N PRO A 59 -36.28 -36.84 5.42
CA PRO A 59 -35.59 -35.80 6.15
C PRO A 59 -34.32 -35.50 5.36
N VAL A 60 -34.06 -34.22 5.13
CA VAL A 60 -32.70 -33.70 5.07
C VAL A 60 -32.05 -34.09 6.39
N GLY A 61 -31.54 -35.31 6.42
CA GLY A 61 -30.88 -35.91 7.56
C GLY A 61 -29.55 -35.23 7.71
N ASP A 62 -29.50 -34.35 8.71
CA ASP A 62 -28.40 -34.12 9.63
C ASP A 62 -27.06 -34.76 9.23
N ALA A 63 -26.06 -33.89 9.15
CA ALA A 63 -24.66 -34.28 9.28
C ALA A 63 -24.49 -35.38 10.34
N PRO A 64 -23.63 -36.40 10.13
CA PRO A 64 -23.24 -37.23 11.24
C PRO A 64 -22.44 -36.36 12.20
N ALA A 65 -23.10 -35.91 13.27
CA ALA A 65 -22.43 -35.64 14.53
C ALA A 65 -21.88 -36.97 15.05
N SER A 66 -20.75 -37.39 14.52
CA SER A 66 -19.79 -38.24 15.22
C SER A 66 -18.44 -37.54 15.14
N GLY A 67 -18.26 -36.53 15.99
CA GLY A 67 -16.99 -35.82 16.16
C GLY A 67 -15.96 -36.74 16.81
N ALA A 68 -15.36 -37.59 15.99
CA ALA A 68 -14.25 -38.46 16.34
C ALA A 68 -13.43 -38.69 15.07
N ASP A 69 -12.11 -38.62 15.22
CA ASP A 69 -11.15 -38.78 14.12
C ASP A 69 -11.19 -40.17 13.46
N ALA A 70 -10.88 -40.23 12.16
CA ALA A 70 -10.59 -41.48 11.48
C ALA A 70 -9.18 -41.96 11.84
N CYS A 71 -9.12 -42.95 12.74
CA CYS A 71 -7.84 -43.40 13.29
C CYS A 71 -6.79 -43.83 12.24
N GLY A 72 -5.61 -43.22 12.34
CA GLY A 72 -4.36 -43.63 11.70
C GLY A 72 -4.08 -42.97 10.36
N ASP A 73 -4.83 -41.92 9.99
CA ASP A 73 -4.56 -41.13 8.79
C ASP A 73 -3.68 -39.89 9.07
N GLY A 74 -3.53 -39.54 10.35
CA GLY A 74 -2.73 -38.42 10.81
C GLY A 74 -3.36 -37.06 10.46
N LEU A 75 -4.69 -36.97 10.40
CA LEU A 75 -5.46 -35.75 10.15
C LEU A 75 -6.43 -35.46 11.31
N ASP A 76 -6.84 -34.21 11.44
CA ASP A 76 -7.91 -33.76 12.35
C ASP A 76 -9.23 -33.69 11.57
N ASP A 77 -9.96 -34.81 11.52
CA ASP A 77 -11.16 -34.97 10.71
C ASP A 77 -12.38 -34.28 11.30
N ASP A 78 -12.39 -34.06 12.62
CA ASP A 78 -13.48 -33.43 13.33
C ASP A 78 -13.26 -31.93 13.62
N GLY A 79 -12.06 -31.41 13.32
CA GLY A 79 -11.69 -30.00 13.40
C GLY A 79 -11.54 -29.50 14.83
N ASN A 80 -11.12 -30.35 15.77
CA ASN A 80 -11.03 -30.03 17.19
C ASN A 80 -9.61 -29.62 17.66
N ASP A 81 -8.69 -29.40 16.71
CA ASP A 81 -7.26 -29.12 16.87
C ASP A 81 -6.46 -30.29 17.48
N LYS A 82 -7.00 -31.51 17.45
CA LYS A 82 -6.30 -32.72 17.87
C LYS A 82 -6.37 -33.74 16.74
N VAL A 83 -5.28 -34.46 16.58
CA VAL A 83 -5.12 -35.41 15.49
C VAL A 83 -5.22 -36.83 16.05
N ASP A 84 -6.10 -37.63 15.46
CA ASP A 84 -6.39 -38.99 15.89
C ASP A 84 -6.79 -39.08 17.39
N ASP A 85 -7.54 -38.11 17.91
CA ASP A 85 -7.98 -38.15 19.29
C ASP A 85 -9.09 -39.19 19.52
N GLY A 86 -9.08 -39.82 20.70
CA GLY A 86 -9.90 -41.01 20.95
C GLY A 86 -9.41 -42.30 20.27
N CYS A 87 -8.33 -42.24 19.46
CA CYS A 87 -7.74 -43.43 18.84
C CYS A 87 -6.68 -44.10 19.73
N PRO A 88 -6.83 -45.40 20.06
CA PRO A 88 -5.82 -46.12 20.83
C PRO A 88 -4.57 -46.39 19.99
N CYS A 89 -3.40 -46.21 20.59
CA CYS A 89 -2.12 -46.44 19.93
C CYS A 89 -1.15 -47.24 20.81
N VAL A 90 -0.04 -47.70 20.25
CA VAL A 90 1.02 -48.39 21.00
C VAL A 90 2.04 -47.36 21.52
N PRO A 91 2.28 -47.28 22.84
CA PRO A 91 3.18 -46.29 23.41
C PRO A 91 4.56 -46.29 22.76
N GLY A 92 5.07 -45.10 22.43
CA GLY A 92 6.36 -44.91 21.77
C GLY A 92 6.30 -44.98 20.23
N LYS A 93 5.17 -45.35 19.61
CA LYS A 93 4.98 -45.19 18.17
C LYS A 93 4.83 -43.72 17.79
N THR A 94 5.23 -43.40 16.57
CA THR A 94 5.12 -42.07 15.98
C THR A 94 4.37 -42.16 14.66
N GLN A 95 3.67 -41.09 14.29
CA GLN A 95 3.06 -40.95 12.97
C GLN A 95 3.10 -39.50 12.49
N PRO A 96 2.98 -39.25 11.18
CA PRO A 96 2.69 -37.93 10.66
C PRO A 96 1.40 -37.39 11.26
N CYS A 97 1.28 -36.08 11.42
CA CYS A 97 0.06 -35.44 11.92
C CYS A 97 -0.15 -34.07 11.28
N PHE A 98 -1.40 -33.63 11.19
CA PHE A 98 -1.75 -32.28 10.78
C PHE A 98 -3.08 -31.88 11.43
N ALA A 99 -3.02 -30.93 12.36
CA ALA A 99 -4.18 -30.46 13.13
C ALA A 99 -4.99 -29.34 12.43
N GLY A 100 -4.57 -28.90 11.25
CA GLY A 100 -5.33 -27.95 10.43
C GLY A 100 -6.31 -28.67 9.51
N ASN A 101 -6.92 -27.92 8.58
CA ASN A 101 -7.83 -28.47 7.58
C ASN A 101 -7.21 -29.68 6.82
N PRO A 102 -7.77 -30.90 6.96
CA PRO A 102 -7.19 -32.13 6.39
C PRO A 102 -6.86 -32.05 4.89
N LYS A 103 -7.62 -31.25 4.13
CA LYS A 103 -7.44 -31.09 2.68
C LYS A 103 -6.19 -30.30 2.30
N LEU A 104 -5.64 -29.53 3.22
CA LEU A 104 -4.45 -28.70 3.00
C LEU A 104 -3.16 -29.39 3.46
N ALA A 105 -3.28 -30.55 4.11
CA ALA A 105 -2.13 -31.25 4.66
C ALA A 105 -1.13 -31.62 3.56
N GLY A 106 0.07 -31.03 3.62
CA GLY A 106 1.14 -31.18 2.63
C GLY A 106 1.07 -30.20 1.45
N VAL A 107 0.17 -29.23 1.45
CA VAL A 107 0.07 -28.16 0.44
C VAL A 107 0.88 -26.95 0.89
N GLY A 108 1.84 -26.50 0.09
CA GLY A 108 2.62 -25.29 0.38
C GLY A 108 3.29 -25.33 1.78
N PRO A 109 3.08 -24.30 2.63
CA PRO A 109 3.64 -24.21 3.97
C PRO A 109 2.93 -25.13 4.98
N CYS A 110 1.78 -25.72 4.62
CA CYS A 110 0.96 -26.59 5.46
C CYS A 110 1.53 -28.00 5.59
N VAL A 111 2.80 -28.10 5.96
CA VAL A 111 3.52 -29.38 6.09
C VAL A 111 2.99 -30.19 7.27
N LYS A 112 3.03 -31.53 7.13
CA LYS A 112 2.67 -32.43 8.23
C LYS A 112 3.77 -32.44 9.30
N GLY A 113 3.36 -32.43 10.56
CA GLY A 113 4.21 -32.64 11.72
C GLY A 113 4.38 -34.11 12.07
N THR A 114 4.82 -34.38 13.29
CA THR A 114 4.89 -35.72 13.88
C THR A 114 4.29 -35.73 15.28
N GLN A 115 3.46 -36.73 15.56
CA GLN A 115 2.93 -37.00 16.88
C GLN A 115 3.45 -38.33 17.42
N GLN A 116 3.54 -38.42 18.75
CA GLN A 116 4.00 -39.61 19.46
C GLN A 116 2.89 -40.14 20.36
N CYS A 117 2.71 -41.46 20.35
CA CYS A 117 1.80 -42.15 21.24
C CYS A 117 2.36 -42.19 22.67
N ILE A 118 1.63 -41.66 23.64
CA ILE A 118 2.00 -41.58 25.04
C ILE A 118 1.27 -42.69 25.82
N ALA A 119 1.97 -43.36 26.74
CA ALA A 119 1.37 -44.44 27.54
C ALA A 119 0.22 -43.93 28.42
N SER A 120 -0.92 -44.61 28.34
CA SER A 120 -2.06 -44.33 29.21
C SER A 120 -1.76 -44.74 30.65
N GLN A 121 -2.38 -44.06 31.62
CA GLN A 121 -2.12 -44.31 33.05
C GLN A 121 -2.52 -45.74 33.50
N ASN A 122 -3.39 -46.40 32.72
CA ASN A 122 -3.73 -47.82 32.90
C ASN A 122 -2.68 -48.72 32.23
N LYS A 123 -1.68 -49.13 33.01
CA LYS A 123 -0.61 -50.05 32.58
C LYS A 123 -1.08 -51.46 32.18
N GLU A 124 -2.36 -51.76 32.31
CA GLU A 124 -2.93 -53.10 32.17
C GLU A 124 -3.12 -53.52 30.70
N PHE A 125 -3.18 -52.56 29.76
CA PHE A 125 -3.48 -52.85 28.35
C PHE A 125 -2.38 -52.48 27.34
N ASN A 126 -1.22 -51.97 27.77
CA ASN A 126 -0.16 -51.44 26.88
C ASN A 126 -0.71 -50.54 25.75
N THR A 127 -1.75 -49.77 26.05
CA THR A 127 -2.37 -48.81 25.14
C THR A 127 -1.93 -47.40 25.52
N GLY A 128 -1.95 -46.51 24.54
CA GLY A 128 -1.68 -45.10 24.70
C GLY A 128 -2.68 -44.25 23.92
N THR A 129 -2.52 -42.94 24.06
CA THR A 129 -3.22 -41.92 23.26
C THR A 129 -2.20 -41.11 22.49
N TRP A 130 -2.58 -40.60 21.32
CA TRP A 130 -1.74 -39.67 20.58
C TRP A 130 -1.56 -38.38 21.37
N GLY A 131 -0.31 -37.92 21.48
CA GLY A 131 0.04 -36.63 22.06
C GLY A 131 0.06 -35.53 21.00
N ASP A 132 0.44 -34.31 21.42
CA ASP A 132 0.42 -33.13 20.54
C ASP A 132 1.16 -33.35 19.21
N CYS A 133 0.55 -32.83 18.14
CA CYS A 133 1.19 -32.77 16.84
C CYS A 133 2.29 -31.70 16.84
N LYS A 134 3.55 -32.12 16.61
CA LYS A 134 4.71 -31.22 16.63
C LYS A 134 5.25 -30.98 15.23
N GLY A 135 5.53 -29.72 14.91
CA GLY A 135 6.15 -29.34 13.64
C GLY A 135 5.25 -29.43 12.42
N SER A 136 3.92 -29.50 12.61
CA SER A 136 2.99 -29.17 11.53
C SER A 136 3.12 -27.69 11.18
N GLY A 137 2.89 -27.34 9.92
CA GLY A 137 2.80 -25.94 9.46
C GLY A 137 1.91 -25.19 10.44
N SER A 138 2.50 -24.26 11.20
CA SER A 138 1.76 -23.47 12.17
C SER A 138 0.96 -22.42 11.41
N ALA A 139 -0.23 -22.08 11.89
CA ALA A 139 -0.96 -20.92 11.40
C ALA A 139 -0.09 -19.66 11.56
N SER A 140 0.59 -19.24 10.49
CA SER A 140 1.34 -18.00 10.45
C SER A 140 0.49 -16.95 9.77
N GLN A 141 0.55 -15.70 10.25
CA GLN A 141 -0.22 -14.63 9.62
C GLN A 141 0.11 -14.52 8.12
N GLU A 142 -0.92 -14.34 7.30
CA GLU A 142 -0.81 -14.19 5.85
C GLU A 142 0.24 -13.15 5.46
N SER A 143 1.18 -13.56 4.60
CA SER A 143 2.20 -12.67 4.03
C SER A 143 1.74 -12.01 2.73
N CYS A 144 0.50 -12.27 2.31
CA CYS A 144 -0.09 -11.71 1.09
C CYS A 144 0.75 -12.04 -0.16
N ASN A 145 1.18 -13.29 -0.28
CA ASN A 145 2.20 -13.76 -1.22
C ASN A 145 1.64 -14.72 -2.29
N GLY A 146 0.32 -14.94 -2.32
CA GLY A 146 -0.36 -15.89 -3.19
C GLY A 146 -0.43 -17.31 -2.61
N VAL A 147 -0.13 -17.49 -1.33
CA VAL A 147 -0.08 -18.76 -0.61
C VAL A 147 -0.88 -18.63 0.67
N ASP A 148 -1.62 -19.69 1.02
CA ASP A 148 -2.29 -19.86 2.31
C ASP A 148 -1.22 -20.17 3.38
N ASP A 149 -0.73 -19.13 4.07
CA ASP A 149 0.36 -19.21 5.04
C ASP A 149 -0.15 -19.65 6.43
N ASP A 150 -1.43 -19.46 6.71
CA ASP A 150 -2.06 -19.82 7.98
C ASP A 150 -2.78 -21.19 7.95
N CYS A 151 -2.88 -21.81 6.77
CA CYS A 151 -3.51 -23.10 6.51
C CYS A 151 -5.01 -23.15 6.87
N ASN A 152 -5.72 -22.03 6.73
CA ASN A 152 -7.16 -21.96 6.98
C ASN A 152 -8.01 -22.35 5.75
N GLY A 153 -7.39 -22.44 4.56
CA GLY A 153 -8.02 -22.82 3.30
C GLY A 153 -8.41 -21.66 2.40
N VAL A 154 -8.07 -20.43 2.79
CA VAL A 154 -8.29 -19.19 2.05
C VAL A 154 -6.92 -18.54 1.82
N VAL A 155 -6.47 -18.54 0.58
CA VAL A 155 -5.22 -17.88 0.20
C VAL A 155 -5.33 -16.37 0.46
N ASP A 156 -4.36 -15.80 1.18
CA ASP A 156 -4.21 -14.38 1.45
C ASP A 156 -5.47 -13.73 2.05
N ASP A 157 -6.09 -14.40 3.02
CA ASP A 157 -7.27 -13.84 3.69
C ASP A 157 -6.93 -12.56 4.46
N GLY A 158 -7.82 -11.56 4.35
CA GLY A 158 -7.59 -10.23 4.94
C GLY A 158 -6.59 -9.35 4.16
N CYS A 159 -6.00 -9.84 3.07
CA CYS A 159 -5.18 -9.03 2.16
C CYS A 159 -6.04 -8.28 1.15
N GLU A 160 -5.75 -7.00 0.93
CA GLU A 160 -6.37 -6.17 -0.12
C GLU A 160 -5.63 -6.33 -1.46
N CYS A 161 -4.39 -6.84 -1.42
CA CYS A 161 -3.49 -7.02 -2.55
C CYS A 161 -2.33 -7.95 -2.20
N HIS A 162 -1.57 -8.36 -3.22
CA HIS A 162 -0.34 -9.14 -3.03
C HIS A 162 0.89 -8.25 -3.01
N ASP A 163 1.85 -8.58 -2.15
CA ASP A 163 3.05 -7.78 -1.96
C ASP A 163 3.85 -7.60 -3.26
N GLY A 164 4.27 -6.35 -3.51
CA GLY A 164 4.97 -5.97 -4.73
C GLY A 164 4.08 -5.72 -5.95
N GLN A 165 2.77 -5.92 -5.85
CA GLN A 165 1.85 -5.44 -6.89
C GLN A 165 1.86 -3.91 -6.97
N VAL A 166 1.70 -3.40 -8.19
CA VAL A 166 1.52 -1.97 -8.48
C VAL A 166 0.29 -1.82 -9.34
N GLN A 167 -0.51 -0.79 -9.06
CA GLN A 167 -1.66 -0.45 -9.89
C GLN A 167 -1.80 1.06 -10.06
N ASP A 168 -2.50 1.45 -11.12
CA ASP A 168 -2.89 2.83 -11.35
C ASP A 168 -3.89 3.29 -10.29
N CYS A 169 -3.77 4.56 -9.91
CA CYS A 169 -4.69 5.23 -9.00
C CYS A 169 -4.94 6.66 -9.46
N THR A 170 -5.97 7.30 -8.89
CA THR A 170 -6.30 8.69 -9.17
C THR A 170 -6.54 9.47 -7.90
N THR A 171 -6.03 10.69 -7.85
CA THR A 171 -6.31 11.69 -6.83
C THR A 171 -7.29 12.72 -7.40
N ALA A 172 -7.67 13.71 -6.59
CA ALA A 172 -8.41 14.88 -7.09
C ALA A 172 -7.61 15.72 -8.11
N CYS A 173 -6.29 15.53 -8.18
CA CYS A 173 -5.37 16.37 -8.95
C CYS A 173 -4.64 15.64 -10.09
N GLY A 174 -4.83 14.33 -10.25
CA GLY A 174 -4.24 13.59 -11.36
C GLY A 174 -4.21 12.09 -11.16
N SER A 175 -3.52 11.41 -12.07
CA SER A 175 -3.20 9.99 -11.97
C SER A 175 -1.89 9.77 -11.24
N GLY A 176 -1.74 8.60 -10.63
CA GLY A 176 -0.50 8.09 -10.08
C GLY A 176 -0.54 6.56 -10.03
N THR A 177 0.35 5.98 -9.24
CA THR A 177 0.38 4.57 -8.89
C THR A 177 0.36 4.37 -7.38
N GLN A 178 -0.09 3.20 -6.96
CA GLN A 178 0.03 2.73 -5.59
C GLN A 178 0.62 1.33 -5.58
N SER A 179 1.42 1.05 -4.56
CA SER A 179 2.14 -0.22 -4.41
C SER A 179 1.59 -0.98 -3.22
N CYS A 180 1.54 -2.30 -3.33
CA CYS A 180 1.12 -3.17 -2.23
C CYS A 180 2.30 -3.56 -1.35
N ALA A 181 2.15 -3.40 -0.04
CA ALA A 181 3.10 -3.90 0.95
C ALA A 181 2.36 -4.32 2.23
N GLY A 182 2.69 -5.50 2.76
CA GLY A 182 1.99 -6.10 3.89
C GLY A 182 0.49 -6.29 3.62
N GLY A 183 0.12 -6.64 2.39
CA GLY A 183 -1.28 -6.86 2.01
C GLY A 183 -2.15 -5.63 1.87
N LYS A 184 -1.56 -4.43 1.89
CA LYS A 184 -2.29 -3.16 1.81
C LYS A 184 -1.72 -2.26 0.74
N TRP A 185 -2.61 -1.55 0.06
CA TRP A 185 -2.23 -0.51 -0.87
C TRP A 185 -1.64 0.68 -0.12
N SER A 186 -0.53 1.21 -0.62
CA SER A 186 -0.02 2.52 -0.21
C SER A 186 -1.01 3.62 -0.58
N ASP A 187 -0.77 4.82 -0.07
CA ASP A 187 -1.38 6.01 -0.64
C ASP A 187 -1.01 6.14 -2.14
N CYS A 188 -1.90 6.75 -2.90
CA CYS A 188 -1.66 7.06 -4.30
C CYS A 188 -0.53 8.09 -4.43
N ASP A 189 0.53 7.76 -5.16
CA ASP A 189 1.70 8.65 -5.37
C ASP A 189 1.42 9.83 -6.31
N GLY A 190 0.20 9.90 -6.88
CA GLY A 190 -0.22 10.96 -7.78
C GLY A 190 -0.21 12.34 -7.09
N PRO A 191 -0.30 13.44 -7.87
CA PRO A 191 -0.29 14.79 -7.32
C PRO A 191 -1.37 14.97 -6.25
N GLN A 192 -1.01 15.49 -5.08
CA GLN A 192 -1.95 15.72 -3.98
C GLN A 192 -2.45 17.17 -3.97
N PRO A 193 -3.70 17.41 -3.52
CA PRO A 193 -4.14 18.76 -3.20
C PRO A 193 -3.26 19.39 -2.11
N ASN A 194 -3.05 20.70 -2.20
CA ASN A 194 -2.40 21.45 -1.13
C ASN A 194 -3.31 21.55 0.10
N GLN A 195 -2.83 22.21 1.17
CA GLN A 195 -3.56 22.37 2.44
C GLN A 195 -4.92 23.08 2.29
N ASN A 196 -5.15 23.78 1.18
CA ASN A 196 -6.38 24.47 0.85
C ASN A 196 -7.31 23.63 -0.06
N GLY A 197 -6.93 22.40 -0.38
CA GLY A 197 -7.69 21.50 -1.26
C GLY A 197 -7.54 21.80 -2.76
N ASN A 198 -6.58 22.65 -3.15
CA ASN A 198 -6.35 23.02 -4.54
C ASN A 198 -5.22 22.19 -5.16
N CYS A 199 -5.38 21.88 -6.44
CA CYS A 199 -4.35 21.19 -7.21
C CYS A 199 -3.27 22.15 -7.70
N ALA A 200 -2.02 21.70 -7.71
CA ALA A 200 -0.93 22.47 -8.29
C ALA A 200 -1.17 22.67 -9.80
N VAL A 201 -1.03 23.91 -10.26
CA VAL A 201 -1.02 24.23 -11.68
C VAL A 201 0.40 24.05 -12.16
N VAL A 202 0.60 23.11 -13.08
CA VAL A 202 1.91 22.83 -13.68
C VAL A 202 1.89 23.20 -15.16
N ILE A 203 2.86 23.98 -15.59
CA ILE A 203 3.06 24.34 -16.99
C ILE A 203 4.48 24.04 -17.42
N THR A 204 4.66 23.78 -18.71
CA THR A 204 5.98 23.57 -19.30
C THR A 204 6.24 24.67 -20.33
N GLN A 205 7.36 25.37 -20.18
CA GLN A 205 7.81 26.40 -21.11
C GLN A 205 8.96 25.84 -21.96
N ASN A 206 8.88 26.07 -23.26
CA ASN A 206 9.99 25.75 -24.16
C ASN A 206 11.13 26.76 -23.96
N LEU A 207 12.35 26.26 -24.00
CA LEU A 207 13.57 27.03 -23.84
C LEU A 207 14.40 26.96 -25.13
N SER A 208 14.90 28.12 -25.54
CA SER A 208 15.84 28.29 -26.65
C SER A 208 16.64 29.56 -26.37
N VAL A 209 17.87 29.39 -25.89
CA VAL A 209 18.73 30.51 -25.47
C VAL A 209 20.12 30.31 -26.07
N ASN A 210 20.63 31.38 -26.68
CA ASN A 210 22.00 31.39 -27.21
C ASN A 210 23.00 31.64 -26.09
N GLY A 211 24.09 30.89 -26.13
CA GLY A 211 25.19 30.99 -25.19
C GLY A 211 24.98 30.17 -23.92
N ASP A 212 25.96 30.33 -23.05
CA ASP A 212 26.08 29.65 -21.78
C ASP A 212 26.31 30.65 -20.64
N CYS A 213 26.04 30.25 -19.38
CA CYS A 213 25.90 31.12 -18.20
C CYS A 213 24.71 32.09 -18.32
N VAL A 214 23.61 31.58 -18.88
CA VAL A 214 22.40 32.34 -19.16
C VAL A 214 21.24 31.83 -18.31
N CYS A 215 20.23 32.68 -18.14
CA CYS A 215 19.05 32.33 -17.36
C CYS A 215 17.85 32.20 -18.28
N ALA A 216 17.02 31.19 -18.02
CA ALA A 216 15.72 31.10 -18.65
C ALA A 216 14.88 32.34 -18.29
N PRO A 217 13.92 32.73 -19.16
CA PRO A 217 12.83 33.60 -18.75
C PRO A 217 12.20 33.08 -17.44
N PRO A 218 11.81 33.98 -16.53
CA PRO A 218 11.19 33.56 -15.28
C PRO A 218 9.87 32.82 -15.56
N CYS A 219 9.52 31.89 -14.68
CA CYS A 219 8.19 31.32 -14.66
C CYS A 219 7.10 32.40 -14.52
N PRO A 220 5.91 32.20 -15.12
CA PRO A 220 4.76 33.09 -14.94
C PRO A 220 4.39 33.27 -13.47
N ALA A 221 3.74 34.39 -13.16
CA ALA A 221 3.37 34.75 -11.80
C ALA A 221 2.41 33.74 -11.15
N GLU A 222 1.60 33.05 -11.94
CA GLU A 222 0.67 32.02 -11.50
C GLU A 222 1.38 30.70 -11.16
N THR A 223 2.59 30.50 -11.68
CA THR A 223 3.41 29.30 -11.48
C THR A 223 4.86 29.66 -11.11
N PRO A 224 5.11 30.40 -10.04
CA PRO A 224 6.38 31.11 -9.82
C PRO A 224 7.54 30.19 -9.41
N TYR A 225 7.33 28.87 -9.28
CA TYR A 225 8.35 27.92 -8.83
C TYR A 225 8.84 27.06 -9.99
N VAL A 226 10.16 27.02 -10.20
CA VAL A 226 10.78 26.01 -11.07
C VAL A 226 10.81 24.70 -10.29
N ILE A 227 10.15 23.67 -10.82
CA ILE A 227 10.08 22.34 -10.19
C ILE A 227 10.77 21.24 -11.00
N GLY A 228 11.20 21.57 -12.21
CA GLY A 228 11.86 20.64 -13.11
C GLY A 228 12.30 21.28 -14.41
N CYS A 229 13.02 20.51 -15.21
CA CYS A 229 13.48 20.91 -16.52
C CYS A 229 13.76 19.68 -17.39
N ASN A 230 14.02 19.87 -18.67
CA ASN A 230 14.67 18.86 -19.52
C ASN A 230 15.54 19.60 -20.51
N ILE A 231 16.86 19.62 -20.29
CA ILE A 231 17.75 20.59 -20.91
C ILE A 231 18.77 19.89 -21.80
N LEU A 232 18.89 20.40 -23.02
CA LEU A 232 19.91 20.07 -23.98
C LEU A 232 20.89 21.24 -24.08
N MET A 233 22.13 20.98 -23.67
CA MET A 233 23.28 21.86 -23.78
C MET A 233 24.16 21.37 -24.94
N ASP A 234 24.27 22.17 -26.00
CA ASP A 234 24.88 21.77 -27.28
C ASP A 234 26.38 22.08 -27.38
N GLY A 235 27.01 22.63 -26.34
CA GLY A 235 28.45 22.80 -26.32
C GLY A 235 29.21 21.47 -26.18
N GLY A 236 30.52 21.54 -26.42
CA GLY A 236 31.42 20.38 -26.43
C GLY A 236 31.98 19.96 -25.07
N ASN A 237 31.58 20.58 -23.96
CA ASN A 237 32.14 20.28 -22.64
C ASN A 237 31.39 19.14 -21.95
N ALA A 238 32.13 18.37 -21.14
CA ALA A 238 31.57 17.26 -20.38
C ALA A 238 30.79 17.70 -19.12
N ASN A 239 31.09 18.89 -18.60
CA ASN A 239 30.44 19.43 -17.41
C ASN A 239 29.21 20.25 -17.80
N GLY A 240 28.09 20.03 -17.13
CA GLY A 240 26.91 20.87 -17.22
C GLY A 240 26.39 21.17 -15.83
N CYS A 241 25.91 22.36 -15.60
CA CYS A 241 25.36 22.82 -14.33
C CYS A 241 24.02 23.49 -14.58
N VAL A 242 23.08 23.21 -13.70
CA VAL A 242 21.82 23.95 -13.59
C VAL A 242 21.64 24.45 -12.17
N ALA A 243 21.11 25.65 -12.02
CA ALA A 243 20.89 26.25 -10.70
C ALA A 243 19.65 27.13 -10.63
N LEU A 244 19.02 27.20 -9.46
CA LEU A 244 17.93 28.15 -9.23
C LEU A 244 18.51 29.56 -9.04
N ALA A 245 18.03 30.53 -9.81
CA ALA A 245 18.65 31.85 -9.89
C ALA A 245 17.67 33.00 -9.57
N GLY A 246 16.95 32.85 -8.46
CA GLY A 246 15.88 33.74 -8.02
C GLY A 246 14.49 33.20 -8.36
N PRO A 247 13.43 33.99 -8.09
CA PRO A 247 12.05 33.54 -8.22
C PRO A 247 11.75 33.06 -9.64
N GLY A 248 11.39 31.79 -9.80
CA GLY A 248 11.00 31.21 -11.07
C GLY A 248 12.10 31.13 -12.14
N ARG A 249 13.38 31.34 -11.79
CA ARG A 249 14.47 31.37 -12.77
C ARG A 249 15.41 30.19 -12.65
N LEU A 250 15.77 29.64 -13.80
CA LEU A 250 16.75 28.57 -13.96
C LEU A 250 17.97 29.13 -14.68
N TYR A 251 19.15 28.94 -14.10
CA TYR A 251 20.46 29.26 -14.66
C TYR A 251 21.09 27.99 -15.23
N PHE A 252 21.82 28.14 -16.33
CA PHE A 252 22.51 27.05 -17.01
C PHE A 252 23.97 27.44 -17.23
N GLN A 253 24.87 26.49 -16.98
CA GLN A 253 26.29 26.65 -17.26
C GLN A 253 26.89 25.35 -17.79
N GLU A 254 27.62 25.43 -18.89
CA GLU A 254 28.33 24.36 -19.54
C GLU A 254 29.85 24.59 -19.43
N GLY A 255 30.53 23.71 -18.72
CA GLY A 255 31.95 23.89 -18.45
C GLY A 255 32.21 25.11 -17.55
N VAL A 256 33.22 25.92 -17.92
CA VAL A 256 33.74 27.05 -17.12
C VAL A 256 33.84 28.36 -17.92
N HIS A 257 33.30 28.39 -19.14
CA HIS A 257 33.37 29.53 -20.05
C HIS A 257 31.96 29.91 -20.52
N CYS A 258 31.63 31.19 -20.41
CA CYS A 258 30.30 31.70 -20.77
C CYS A 258 30.23 32.14 -22.24
N PHE A 259 29.01 32.37 -22.72
CA PHE A 259 28.66 32.96 -24.04
C PHE A 259 28.89 32.09 -25.28
N ASP A 260 29.50 30.92 -25.15
CA ASP A 260 29.62 29.95 -26.25
C ASP A 260 28.60 28.83 -26.09
N GLY A 261 28.05 28.35 -27.21
CA GLY A 261 27.09 27.25 -27.24
C GLY A 261 25.64 27.69 -27.30
N TYR A 262 24.76 26.74 -26.99
CA TYR A 262 23.31 26.90 -27.11
C TYR A 262 22.62 25.97 -26.12
N VAL A 263 21.58 26.47 -25.47
CA VAL A 263 20.77 25.73 -24.51
C VAL A 263 19.32 25.68 -25.01
N SER A 264 18.76 24.48 -25.06
CA SER A 264 17.37 24.26 -25.43
C SER A 264 16.68 23.23 -24.54
N GLY A 265 15.38 23.05 -24.75
CA GLY A 265 14.59 22.05 -24.04
C GLY A 265 13.41 22.68 -23.35
N THR A 266 13.16 22.33 -22.09
CA THR A 266 12.00 22.83 -21.35
C THR A 266 12.30 23.16 -19.89
N VAL A 267 11.52 24.09 -19.34
CA VAL A 267 11.45 24.41 -17.91
C VAL A 267 10.03 24.14 -17.43
N THR A 268 9.89 23.38 -16.35
CA THR A 268 8.61 23.06 -15.75
C THR A 268 8.38 23.96 -14.54
N CYS A 269 7.29 24.72 -14.59
CA CYS A 269 6.90 25.70 -13.59
C CYS A 269 5.64 25.23 -12.86
N SER A 270 5.52 25.57 -11.58
CA SER A 270 4.42 25.16 -10.71
C SER A 270 3.91 26.31 -9.86
N SER A 271 2.61 26.28 -9.54
CA SER A 271 2.00 27.16 -8.54
C SER A 271 2.45 26.86 -7.11
N GLU A 272 3.02 25.67 -6.89
CA GLU A 272 3.54 25.20 -5.60
C GLU A 272 5.05 24.90 -5.68
N PRO A 273 5.82 25.09 -4.59
CA PRO A 273 7.22 24.67 -4.54
C PRO A 273 7.37 23.16 -4.81
N GLY A 274 8.47 22.78 -5.46
CA GLY A 274 8.80 21.38 -5.73
C GLY A 274 10.09 20.94 -5.03
N GLU A 275 10.45 19.68 -5.26
CA GLU A 275 11.73 19.14 -4.82
C GLU A 275 12.93 19.87 -5.46
N PRO A 276 14.10 19.90 -4.80
CA PRO A 276 15.33 20.38 -5.40
C PRO A 276 15.62 19.77 -6.78
N LEU A 277 16.30 20.54 -7.63
CA LEU A 277 16.70 20.05 -8.94
C LEU A 277 17.67 18.86 -8.81
N SER A 278 17.48 17.87 -9.66
CA SER A 278 18.23 16.63 -9.70
C SER A 278 18.18 16.03 -11.11
N ALA A 279 18.90 14.93 -11.32
CA ALA A 279 18.82 14.18 -12.57
C ALA A 279 17.41 13.62 -12.86
N ALA A 280 16.57 13.43 -11.82
CA ALA A 280 15.24 12.86 -11.97
C ALA A 280 14.21 13.87 -12.48
N ASN A 281 14.23 15.11 -11.97
CA ASN A 281 13.26 16.15 -12.35
C ASN A 281 13.83 17.21 -13.30
N CYS A 282 15.15 17.24 -13.51
CA CYS A 282 15.82 18.22 -14.35
C CYS A 282 16.97 17.58 -15.17
N PRO A 283 16.72 16.51 -15.95
CA PRO A 283 17.76 15.86 -16.74
C PRO A 283 18.49 16.84 -17.66
N ILE A 284 19.82 16.74 -17.69
CA ILE A 284 20.69 17.46 -18.63
C ILE A 284 21.60 16.48 -19.39
N ASN A 285 21.86 16.78 -20.66
CA ASN A 285 22.61 15.91 -21.58
C ASN A 285 24.14 15.96 -21.40
N LYS A 286 24.64 15.98 -20.17
CA LYS A 286 26.08 16.12 -19.89
C LYS A 286 26.62 14.94 -19.08
N PRO A 287 27.82 14.42 -19.41
CA PRO A 287 28.45 13.34 -18.66
C PRO A 287 28.67 13.65 -17.17
N ASN A 288 28.98 14.91 -16.84
CA ASN A 288 29.21 15.38 -15.48
C ASN A 288 28.18 16.46 -15.12
N PRO A 289 26.94 16.09 -14.76
CA PRO A 289 25.91 17.05 -14.42
C PRO A 289 26.05 17.56 -12.98
N ILE A 290 25.77 18.83 -12.78
CA ILE A 290 25.81 19.54 -11.50
C ILE A 290 24.43 20.18 -11.28
N TYR A 291 23.86 19.93 -10.10
CA TYR A 291 22.57 20.46 -9.69
C TYR A 291 22.77 21.34 -8.46
N ALA A 292 22.86 22.66 -8.68
CA ALA A 292 23.15 23.61 -7.62
C ALA A 292 21.88 24.31 -7.13
N GLN A 293 21.87 24.68 -5.84
CA GLN A 293 20.77 25.44 -5.24
C GLN A 293 20.79 26.93 -5.66
N GLN A 294 21.95 27.41 -6.11
CA GLN A 294 22.18 28.79 -6.55
C GLN A 294 23.34 28.83 -7.55
N PRO A 295 23.45 29.85 -8.43
CA PRO A 295 24.45 29.90 -9.48
C PRO A 295 25.90 29.80 -8.97
N SER A 296 26.18 30.29 -7.76
CA SER A 296 27.49 30.17 -7.12
C SER A 296 27.92 28.74 -6.78
N GLY A 297 27.01 27.76 -6.87
CA GLY A 297 27.33 26.34 -6.77
C GLY A 297 27.74 25.69 -8.11
N CYS A 298 27.63 26.42 -9.23
CA CYS A 298 28.20 25.99 -10.50
C CYS A 298 29.71 26.26 -10.56
N PRO A 299 30.47 25.58 -11.43
CA PRO A 299 31.90 25.79 -11.58
C PRO A 299 32.24 27.26 -11.80
N GLU A 300 33.28 27.78 -11.14
CA GLU A 300 33.67 29.19 -11.31
C GLU A 300 34.02 29.49 -12.77
N ILE A 301 33.51 30.63 -13.26
CA ILE A 301 33.85 31.15 -14.59
C ILE A 301 35.35 31.49 -14.58
N ALA A 302 36.09 31.09 -15.61
CA ALA A 302 37.50 31.46 -15.74
C ALA A 302 37.66 33.00 -15.64
N THR A 303 38.40 33.44 -14.62
CA THR A 303 38.51 34.82 -14.11
C THR A 303 38.51 35.92 -15.18
N GLY A 304 37.61 36.91 -15.02
CA GLY A 304 37.64 38.18 -15.76
C GLY A 304 36.39 38.50 -16.61
N GLN A 305 35.47 37.54 -16.77
CA GLN A 305 34.16 37.79 -17.36
C GLN A 305 33.18 38.19 -16.24
N PRO A 306 32.35 39.25 -16.41
CA PRO A 306 31.38 39.58 -15.39
C PRO A 306 30.39 38.41 -15.26
N ASP A 307 30.14 37.99 -14.03
CA ASP A 307 28.99 37.17 -13.68
C ASP A 307 27.74 38.02 -13.93
N TRP A 308 27.18 37.95 -15.14
CA TRP A 308 25.86 38.51 -15.44
C TRP A 308 24.75 37.58 -14.92
N SER A 309 24.94 37.06 -13.69
CA SER A 309 23.91 36.75 -12.70
C SER A 309 22.60 37.42 -13.07
N CYS A 310 21.54 36.63 -13.16
CA CYS A 310 20.22 36.83 -13.79
C CYS A 310 19.46 38.14 -13.55
N TYR A 311 20.13 39.29 -13.61
CA TYR A 311 19.62 40.62 -13.32
C TYR A 311 18.98 41.18 -14.57
N PHE A 312 17.69 40.88 -14.73
CA PHE A 312 16.62 41.79 -15.15
C PHE A 312 15.29 41.14 -14.77
#